data_AF-A0A3S1ZWB5-F1
#
_entry.id   AF-A0A3S1ZWB5-F1
#
_cell.length_a   1.000
_cell.length_b   1.000
_cell.length_c   1.000
_cell.angle_alpha   90.00
_cell.angle_beta   90.00
_cell.angle_gamma   90.00
#
_symmetry.space_group_name_H-M   'P 1'
#
loop_
_entity.id
_entity.type
_entity.pdbx_description
1 polymer ?
#
loop_
_entity_poly.entity_id
_entity_poly.type
_entity_poly.pdbx_seq_one_letter_code
_entity_poly.pdbx_strand_id
1 'polypeptide(L)' 'RHRHIRRLLAAHGVEVLRLIRIAIGRLPLGDLAKGTARHLTAEELALLRG' A
#
# COMPACT_ATOMS: atom_id res chain seq x y z
N ARG A 1 -9.76 -5.65 7.81
CA ARG A 1 -10.85 -4.71 8.17
C ARG A 1 -11.26 -3.88 6.95
N HIS A 2 -12.55 -3.79 6.62
CA HIS A 2 -13.02 -3.06 5.44
C HIS A 2 -12.93 -1.54 5.63
N ARG A 3 -12.35 -0.84 4.63
CA ARG A 3 -12.25 0.64 4.55
C ARG A 3 -11.73 1.33 5.81
N HIS A 4 -10.83 0.68 6.56
CA HIS A 4 -10.42 1.13 7.90
C HIS A 4 -9.88 2.57 7.93
N ILE A 5 -8.92 2.89 7.06
CA ILE A 5 -8.31 4.24 6.96
C ILE A 5 -9.37 5.30 6.67
N ARG A 6 -10.28 5.04 5.72
CA ARG A 6 -11.34 5.99 5.36
C ARG A 6 -12.29 6.24 6.54
N ARG A 7 -12.66 5.18 7.27
CA ARG A 7 -13.52 5.29 8.46
C ARG A 7 -12.82 6.04 9.60
N LEU A 8 -11.55 5.78 9.82
CA LEU A 8 -10.74 6.46 10.83
C LEU A 8 -10.71 7.97 10.57
N LEU A 9 -10.37 8.38 9.35
CA LEU A 9 -10.29 9.79 8.97
C LEU A 9 -11.66 10.49 8.95
N ALA A 10 -12.71 9.81 8.48
CA ALA A 10 -14.07 10.34 8.51
C ALA A 10 -14.56 10.66 9.93
N ALA A 11 -14.16 9.87 10.93
CA ALA A 11 -14.50 10.15 12.33
C ALA A 11 -13.90 11.47 12.86
N HIS A 12 -12.92 12.03 12.15
CA HIS A 12 -12.26 13.30 12.46
C HIS A 12 -12.68 14.41 11.48
N GLY A 13 -13.73 14.22 10.69
CA GLY A 13 -14.21 15.19 9.70
C GLY A 13 -13.33 15.33 8.45
N VAL A 14 -12.40 14.39 8.22
CA VAL A 14 -11.47 14.44 7.08
C VAL A 14 -11.96 13.53 5.96
N GLU A 15 -12.24 14.11 4.79
CA GLU A 15 -12.60 13.37 3.58
C GLU A 15 -11.37 12.80 2.87
N VAL A 16 -11.42 11.53 2.49
CA VAL A 16 -10.35 10.87 1.73
C VAL A 16 -10.66 10.88 0.23
N LEU A 17 -10.09 11.85 -0.49
CA LEU A 17 -10.24 11.97 -1.94
C LEU A 17 -9.44 10.89 -2.70
N ARG A 18 -8.21 10.60 -2.25
CA ARG A 18 -7.31 9.61 -2.88
C ARG A 18 -6.57 8.82 -1.81
N LEU A 19 -6.59 7.49 -1.91
CA LEU A 19 -5.85 6.59 -1.04
C LEU A 19 -5.07 5.60 -1.90
N ILE A 20 -3.75 5.66 -1.82
CA ILE A 20 -2.84 4.78 -2.58
C ILE A 20 -1.90 4.12 -1.60
N ARG A 21 -1.73 2.81 -1.72
CA ARG A 21 -0.72 2.07 -0.99
C ARG A 21 0.57 2.09 -1.79
N ILE A 22 1.60 2.75 -1.25
CA ILE A 22 2.91 2.90 -1.89
C ILE A 22 3.96 1.90 -1.38
N ALA A 23 3.65 1.14 -0.32
CA ALA A 23 4.53 0.12 0.23
C ALA A 23 3.73 -0.93 1.02
N ILE A 24 4.32 -2.11 1.22
CA ILE A 24 3.85 -3.17 2.12
C ILE A 24 5.03 -3.59 2.99
N GLY A 25 4.94 -3.36 4.30
CA GLY A 25 6.09 -3.55 5.19
C GLY A 25 7.28 -2.71 4.69
N ARG A 26 8.41 -3.38 4.41
CA ARG A 26 9.61 -2.74 3.85
C ARG A 26 9.66 -2.74 2.32
N LEU A 27 8.70 -3.38 1.64
CA LEU A 27 8.67 -3.47 0.17
C LEU A 27 7.98 -2.23 -0.43
N PRO A 28 8.70 -1.38 -1.18
CA PRO A 28 8.09 -0.24 -1.89
C PRO A 28 7.36 -0.68 -3.16
N LEU A 29 6.41 0.15 -3.63
CA LEU A 29 5.75 -0.01 -4.93
C LEU A 29 6.73 0.25 -6.10
N GLY A 30 7.69 1.15 -5.89
CA GLY A 30 8.64 1.59 -6.91
C GLY A 30 7.93 2.17 -8.14
N ASP A 31 8.48 1.89 -9.32
CA ASP A 31 8.00 2.41 -10.60
C ASP A 31 6.93 1.52 -11.26
N LEU A 32 6.25 0.66 -10.48
CA LEU A 32 5.23 -0.23 -11.01
C LEU A 32 4.05 0.58 -11.56
N ALA A 33 3.83 0.47 -12.87
CA ALA A 33 2.73 1.15 -13.55
C ALA A 33 1.36 0.68 -13.02
N LYS A 34 0.36 1.56 -13.11
CA LYS A 34 -1.00 1.23 -12.71
C LYS A 34 -1.53 0.05 -13.56
N GLY A 35 -2.07 -0.95 -12.88
CA GLY A 35 -2.68 -2.12 -13.53
C GLY A 35 -1.68 -3.21 -13.95
N THR A 36 -0.39 -3.02 -13.66
CA THR A 36 0.63 -4.03 -13.96
C THR A 36 1.07 -4.77 -12.70
N ALA A 37 1.73 -5.90 -12.90
CA ALA A 37 2.36 -6.69 -11.86
C ALA A 37 3.70 -7.21 -12.38
N ARG A 38 4.61 -7.49 -11.45
CA ARG A 38 5.88 -8.16 -11.73
C ARG A 38 6.18 -9.14 -10.61
N HIS A 39 7.01 -10.14 -10.91
CA HIS A 39 7.56 -11.00 -9.87
C HIS A 39 8.49 -10.19 -8.97
N LEU A 40 8.51 -10.57 -7.69
CA LEU A 40 9.47 -10.03 -6.73
C LEU A 40 10.84 -10.64 -6.96
N THR A 41 11.89 -9.86 -6.74
CA THR A 41 13.27 -10.38 -6.71
C THR A 41 13.52 -11.14 -5.40
N ALA A 42 14.65 -11.84 -5.31
CA ALA A 42 15.05 -12.54 -4.08
C ALA A 42 15.26 -11.56 -2.92
N GLU A 43 15.82 -10.39 -3.20
CA GLU A 43 16.04 -9.30 -2.24
C GLU A 43 14.71 -8.75 -1.73
N GLU A 44 13.75 -8.53 -2.63
CA GLU A 44 12.41 -8.04 -2.27
C GLU A 44 11.60 -9.06 -1.47
N LEU A 45 11.75 -10.36 -1.78
CA LEU A 45 11.17 -11.43 -0.96
C LEU A 45 11.75 -11.43 0.46
N ALA A 46 13.03 -11.14 0.63
CA ALA A 46 13.65 -11.03 1.95
C ALA A 46 13.05 -9.86 2.77
N LEU A 47 12.59 -8.78 2.12
CA LEU A 47 11.91 -7.65 2.79
C LEU A 47 10.54 -7.99 3.35
N LEU A 48 9.91 -9.08 2.87
CA LEU A 48 8.60 -9.53 3.33
C LEU A 48 8.69 -10.56 4.46
N ARG A 49 9.89 -11.05 4.79
CA ARG A 49 10.09 -11.93 5.94
C ARG A 49 10.04 -11.06 7.21
N GLY A 50 8.91 -11.13 7.90
CA GLY A 50 8.68 -10.57 9.23
C GLY A 50 8.42 -11.69 10.23
#